data_AF-A0AA37MPG4-F1
#
_entry.id   AF-A0AA37MPG4-F1
#
_cell.length_a   1.000
_cell.length_b   1.000
_cell.length_c   1.000
_cell.angle_alpha   90.00
_cell.angle_beta   90.00
_cell.angle_gamma   90.00
#
_symmetry.space_group_name_H-M   'P 1'
#
loop_
_entity.id
_entity.type
_entity.pdbx_description
1 polymer ?
#
loop_
_entity_poly.entity_id
_entity_poly.type
_entity_poly.pdbx_seq_one_letter_code
_entity_poly.pdbx_strand_id
1 'polypeptide(L)' 'MLMDPASSAQFDEPSIAVEGHIVTVSGAQGKTLQVVSLTGRLVAEYEIDAPVQRLELNLSKGCYILKVGKVVRKVSIR' A
#
# COMPACT_ATOMS: atom_id res chain seq x y z
N MET A 1 -34.64 -25.61 -2.94
CA MET A 1 -34.05 -24.56 -3.78
C MET A 1 -34.07 -23.28 -2.95
N LEU A 2 -32.95 -22.89 -2.35
CA LEU A 2 -32.75 -21.53 -1.83
C LEU A 2 -31.23 -21.29 -1.86
N MET A 3 -30.81 -20.57 -2.91
CA MET A 3 -29.49 -20.00 -3.08
C MET A 3 -29.41 -18.65 -2.35
N ASP A 4 -28.35 -18.49 -1.53
CA ASP A 4 -27.43 -17.35 -1.38
C ASP A 4 -27.95 -15.96 -0.90
N PRO A 5 -27.09 -14.96 -0.53
CA PRO A 5 -25.62 -14.95 -0.32
C PRO A 5 -25.21 -14.16 0.95
N ALA A 6 -24.46 -14.76 1.89
CA ALA A 6 -23.62 -13.99 2.80
C ALA A 6 -22.19 -13.99 2.26
N SER A 7 -22.01 -13.30 1.13
CA SER A 7 -20.71 -12.73 0.78
C SER A 7 -20.38 -11.73 1.88
N SER A 8 -19.78 -12.21 2.96
CA SER A 8 -19.01 -11.35 3.85
C SER A 8 -17.94 -10.76 2.97
N ALA A 9 -18.13 -9.51 2.54
CA ALA A 9 -17.07 -8.72 1.95
C ALA A 9 -15.96 -8.65 3.00
N GLN A 10 -15.05 -9.61 2.92
CA GLN A 10 -13.88 -9.72 3.76
C GLN A 10 -12.98 -8.61 3.25
N PHE A 11 -13.19 -7.41 3.78
CA PHE A 11 -12.31 -6.30 3.53
C PHE A 11 -10.99 -6.64 4.19
N ASP A 12 -10.07 -7.21 3.40
CA ASP A 12 -8.72 -7.46 3.85
C ASP A 12 -8.14 -6.16 4.41
N GLU A 13 -7.60 -6.24 5.63
CA GLU A 13 -6.92 -5.10 6.22
C GLU A 13 -5.69 -4.79 5.36
N PRO A 14 -5.54 -3.54 4.87
CA PRO A 14 -4.43 -3.24 3.99
C PRO A 14 -3.11 -3.49 4.69
N SER A 15 -2.14 -4.07 4.01
CA SER A 15 -0.80 -4.32 4.56
C SER A 15 0.28 -3.84 3.60
N ILE A 16 1.42 -3.44 4.16
CA ILE A 16 2.58 -2.95 3.42
C ILE A 16 3.79 -3.78 3.85
N ALA A 17 4.37 -4.52 2.91
CA ALA A 17 5.66 -5.19 3.03
C ALA A 17 6.69 -4.51 2.14
N VAL A 18 7.93 -4.41 2.62
CA VAL A 18 9.00 -3.66 1.93
C VAL A 18 10.27 -4.49 1.87
N GLU A 19 10.77 -4.66 0.66
CA GLU A 19 11.98 -5.42 0.31
C GLU A 19 12.89 -4.53 -0.55
N GLY A 20 13.81 -3.81 0.09
CA GLY A 20 14.66 -2.83 -0.61
C GLY A 20 13.82 -1.69 -1.19
N HIS A 21 13.83 -1.57 -2.53
CA HIS A 21 13.03 -0.59 -3.27
C HIS A 21 11.64 -1.12 -3.67
N ILE A 22 11.35 -2.38 -3.36
CA ILE A 22 10.10 -3.01 -3.77
C ILE A 22 9.11 -3.01 -2.61
N VAL A 23 7.91 -2.55 -2.86
CA VAL A 23 6.81 -2.51 -1.92
C VAL A 23 5.69 -3.41 -2.41
N THR A 24 5.31 -4.37 -1.58
CA THR A 24 4.13 -5.21 -1.80
C THR A 24 3.00 -4.67 -0.94
N VAL A 25 1.92 -4.27 -1.59
CA VAL A 25 0.69 -3.83 -0.94
C VAL A 25 -0.37 -4.90 -1.14
N SER A 26 -1.04 -5.31 -0.05
CA SER A 26 -2.13 -6.29 -0.09
C SER A 26 -3.37 -5.73 0.59
N GLY A 27 -4.58 -6.16 0.19
CA GLY A 27 -5.84 -5.73 0.81
C GLY A 27 -6.18 -4.25 0.61
N ALA A 28 -5.59 -3.63 -0.42
CA ALA A 28 -5.72 -2.20 -0.70
C ALA A 28 -6.31 -1.89 -2.07
N GLN A 29 -6.93 -2.87 -2.74
CA GLN A 29 -7.56 -2.66 -4.05
C GLN A 29 -8.55 -1.48 -4.02
N GLY A 30 -8.47 -0.59 -5.00
CA GLY A 30 -9.24 0.65 -5.09
C GLY A 30 -8.77 1.77 -4.15
N LYS A 31 -7.63 1.61 -3.48
CA LYS A 31 -7.00 2.66 -2.65
C LYS A 31 -5.69 3.14 -3.29
N THR A 32 -5.26 4.31 -2.85
CA THR A 32 -3.99 4.91 -3.28
C THR A 32 -2.92 4.72 -2.21
N LEU A 33 -1.76 4.20 -2.61
CA LEU A 33 -0.54 4.24 -1.83
C LEU A 33 0.12 5.61 -2.01
N GLN A 34 0.27 6.35 -0.92
CA GLN A 34 0.98 7.63 -0.89
C GLN A 34 2.38 7.41 -0.31
N VAL A 35 3.38 7.93 -1.00
CA VAL A 35 4.77 7.97 -0.54
C VAL A 35 5.09 9.40 -0.13
N VAL A 36 5.40 9.61 1.15
CA VAL A 36 5.65 10.93 1.73
C VAL A 36 7.08 10.96 2.30
N SER A 37 7.79 12.07 2.11
CA SER A 37 9.09 12.28 2.77
C SER A 37 8.92 12.46 4.29
N LEU A 38 10.01 12.35 5.04
CA LEU A 38 9.99 12.71 6.47
C LEU A 38 9.55 14.16 6.75
N THR A 39 9.73 15.07 5.78
CA THR A 39 9.31 16.47 5.89
C THR A 39 7.82 16.68 5.57
N GLY A 40 7.08 15.62 5.25
CA GLY A 40 5.65 15.69 4.93
C GLY A 40 5.34 16.01 3.47
N ARG A 41 6.34 16.06 2.58
CA ARG A 41 6.13 16.29 1.15
C ARG A 41 5.71 14.99 0.46
N LEU A 42 4.64 15.05 -0.32
CA LEU A 42 4.24 13.95 -1.21
C LEU A 42 5.29 13.77 -2.32
N VAL A 43 5.82 12.56 -2.42
CA VAL A 43 6.87 12.19 -3.38
C VAL A 43 6.29 11.42 -4.56
N ALA A 44 5.37 10.49 -4.29
CA ALA A 44 4.72 9.68 -5.32
C ALA A 44 3.36 9.16 -4.83
N GLU A 45 2.48 8.84 -5.77
CA GLU A 45 1.20 8.17 -5.54
C GLU A 45 1.04 7.01 -6.52
N TYR A 46 0.51 5.89 -6.03
CA TYR A 46 0.26 4.70 -6.82
C TYR A 46 -1.16 4.20 -6.54
N GLU A 47 -1.96 4.04 -7.59
CA GLU A 47 -3.26 3.39 -7.49
C GLU A 47 -3.06 1.86 -7.40
N ILE A 48 -3.75 1.25 -6.45
CA ILE A 48 -3.71 -0.19 -6.23
C ILE A 48 -4.95 -0.79 -6.87
N ASP A 49 -4.77 -1.44 -8.02
CA ASP A 49 -5.86 -2.03 -8.80
C ASP A 49 -6.00 -3.54 -8.58
N ALA A 50 -4.98 -4.17 -7.99
CA ALA A 50 -4.99 -5.59 -7.66
C ALA A 50 -5.14 -5.86 -6.15
N PRO A 51 -5.71 -7.00 -5.74
CA PRO A 51 -5.77 -7.41 -4.34
C PRO A 51 -4.39 -7.46 -3.66
N VAL A 52 -3.37 -7.86 -4.43
CA VAL A 52 -1.96 -7.81 -4.07
C VAL A 52 -1.19 -7.20 -5.24
N GLN A 53 -0.48 -6.12 -4.98
CA GLN A 53 0.28 -5.39 -6.00
C GLN A 53 1.71 -5.13 -5.53
N ARG A 54 2.67 -5.47 -6.39
CA ARG A 54 4.08 -5.20 -6.19
C ARG A 54 4.45 -3.94 -6.97
N LEU A 55 5.01 -2.96 -6.26
CA LEU A 55 5.41 -1.66 -6.79
C LEU A 55 6.90 -1.47 -6.58
N GLU A 56 7.62 -1.06 -7.61
CA GLU A 56 9.00 -0.64 -7.49
C GLU A 56 9.05 0.88 -7.25
N LEU A 57 9.55 1.27 -6.08
CA LEU A 57 9.70 2.65 -5.68
C LEU A 57 11.06 3.17 -6.14
N ASN A 58 11.05 4.01 -7.18
CA ASN A 58 12.24 4.71 -7.67
C ASN A 58 12.60 5.90 -6.77
N LEU A 59 12.90 5.62 -5.50
CA LEU A 59 13.23 6.61 -4.49
C LEU A 59 14.73 6.63 -4.22
N SER A 60 15.28 7.82 -4.00
CA SER A 60 16.64 7.96 -3.48
C SER A 60 16.75 7.40 -2.06
N LYS A 61 17.96 7.01 -1.66
CA LYS A 61 18.27 6.59 -0.28
C LYS A 61 17.75 7.63 0.72
N GLY A 62 17.11 7.16 1.79
CA GLY A 62 16.45 8.04 2.74
C GLY A 62 15.34 7.36 3.51
N CYS A 63 14.61 8.16 4.29
CA CYS A 63 13.46 7.70 5.05
C CYS A 63 12.18 8.27 4.45
N TYR A 64 11.18 7.41 4.35
CA TYR A 64 9.88 7.73 3.77
C TYR A 64 8.77 7.17 4.65
N ILE A 65 7.58 7.73 4.46
CA ILE A 65 6.34 7.30 5.07
C ILE A 65 5.46 6.79 3.94
N LEU A 66 5.13 5.50 3.99
CA LEU A 66 4.17 4.87 3.11
C LEU A 66 2.81 4.87 3.79
N LYS A 67 1.78 5.32 3.09
CA LYS A 67 0.41 5.40 3.61
C LYS A 67 -0.56 4.79 2.62
N VAL A 68 -1.41 3.89 3.09
CA VAL A 68 -2.51 3.32 2.30
C VAL A 68 -3.73 3.14 3.20
N GLY A 69 -4.81 3.87 2.90
CA GLY A 69 -5.97 3.96 3.79
C GLY A 69 -5.58 4.42 5.21
N LYS A 70 -5.82 3.55 6.21
CA LYS A 70 -5.49 3.80 7.63
C LYS A 70 -4.09 3.33 8.03
N VAL A 71 -3.40 2.60 7.15
CA VAL A 71 -2.12 1.97 7.46
C VAL A 71 -1.00 2.90 7.05
N VAL A 72 -0.11 3.18 8.00
CA VAL A 72 1.04 4.07 7.84
C VAL A 72 2.29 3.32 8.29
N ARG A 73 3.34 3.35 7.47
CA ARG A 73 4.60 2.67 7.77
C ARG A 73 5.79 3.54 7.42
N LYS A 74 6.68 3.74 8.40
CA LYS A 74 7.99 4.36 8.17
C LYS A 74 8.92 3.31 7.55
N VAL A 75 9.62 3.70 6.50
CA VAL A 75 10.57 2.85 5.78
C VAL A 75 11.88 3.59 5.59
N SER A 76 12.98 2.83 5.57
CA SER A 76 14.32 3.35 5.32
C SER A 76 14.87 2.65 4.09
N ILE A 77 15.00 3.39 3.00
CA ILE A 77 15.57 2.92 1.73
C ILE A 77 17.09 3.13 1.82
N ARG A 78 17.85 2.03 1.67
CA ARG A 78 19.31 1.98 1.85
C ARG A 78 20.08 1.95 0.53
#